data_AF-A0A7C2QZD2-F1
#
_entry.id   AF-A0A7C2QZD2-F1
#
_cell.length_a   1.000
_cell.length_b   1.000
_cell.length_c   1.000
_cell.angle_alpha   90.00
_cell.angle_beta   90.00
_cell.angle_gamma   90.00
#
_symmetry.space_group_name_H-M   'P 1'
#
loop_
_entity.id
_entity.type
_entity.pdbx_description
1 polymer ?
#
loop_
_entity_poly.entity_id
_entity_poly.type
_entity_poly.pdbx_seq_one_letter_code
_entity_poly.pdbx_strand_id
1 'polypeptide(L)'
;MVGLLNALPGTRLYNRLKAEGRLLRPSSGDNGDLSLNFVPKMDATTLLEGYKRVLEAVYSTRAYYERIYRFLDEYRPARRSRVVFCDLVAFLKSIWHLGILGRARFYYWKLIARSLLKHRRAFPEAVTLAVLGVHFQKILKNHRFPNVESES
;
A
#
# COMPACT_ATOMS: atom_id res chain seq x y z
N MET A 1 -3.96 2.48 -0.48
CA MET A 1 -3.27 1.54 -1.38
C MET A 1 -3.43 2.07 -2.79
N VAL A 2 -2.46 1.88 -3.69
CA VAL A 2 -2.68 2.10 -5.13
C VAL A 2 -3.39 0.85 -5.66
N GLY A 3 -4.41 1.01 -6.50
CA GLY A 3 -5.20 -0.08 -7.07
C GLY A 3 -5.50 0.17 -8.54
N LEU A 4 -5.87 -0.88 -9.27
CA LEU A 4 -6.38 -0.75 -10.63
C LEU A 4 -7.77 -0.12 -10.60
N LEU A 5 -8.07 0.68 -11.63
CA LEU A 5 -9.38 1.31 -11.73
C LEU A 5 -10.45 0.24 -12.00
N ASN A 6 -11.42 0.14 -11.10
CA ASN A 6 -12.64 -0.62 -11.31
C ASN A 6 -13.85 0.32 -11.41
N ALA A 7 -14.70 0.12 -12.41
CA ALA A 7 -15.93 0.88 -12.58
C ALA A 7 -16.99 0.37 -11.59
N LEU A 8 -17.37 1.20 -10.62
CA LEU A 8 -18.36 0.82 -9.60
C LEU A 8 -19.79 1.00 -10.12
N PRO A 9 -20.74 0.08 -9.82
CA PRO A 9 -22.15 0.23 -10.18
C PRO A 9 -22.72 1.59 -9.75
N GLY A 10 -23.59 2.17 -10.60
CA GLY A 10 -24.21 3.46 -10.34
C GLY A 10 -23.32 4.68 -10.63
N THR A 11 -22.03 4.50 -10.89
CA THR A 11 -21.15 5.62 -11.30
C THR A 11 -21.36 6.01 -12.76
N ARG A 12 -21.06 7.27 -13.09
CA ARG A 12 -21.08 7.75 -14.48
C ARG A 12 -20.16 6.93 -15.40
N LEU A 13 -18.99 6.53 -14.89
CA LEU A 13 -18.04 5.69 -15.63
C LEU A 13 -18.64 4.31 -15.95
N TYR A 14 -19.28 3.67 -14.97
CA TYR A 14 -19.92 2.36 -15.15
C TYR A 14 -21.04 2.42 -16.19
N ASN A 15 -21.94 3.40 -16.08
CA ASN A 15 -23.04 3.55 -17.04
C ASN A 15 -22.53 3.80 -18.46
N ARG A 16 -21.47 4.63 -18.60
CA ARG A 16 -20.82 4.88 -19.88
C ARG A 16 -20.19 3.60 -20.46
N LEU A 17 -19.38 2.88 -19.68
CA LEU A 17 -18.71 1.66 -20.14
C LEU A 17 -19.72 0.55 -20.47
N LYS A 18 -20.84 0.48 -19.74
CA LYS A 18 -21.96 -0.41 -20.07
C LYS A 18 -22.59 -0.05 -21.41
N ALA A 19 -22.87 1.22 -21.66
CA ALA A 19 -23.40 1.69 -22.94
C ALA A 19 -22.42 1.49 -24.11
N GLU A 20 -21.12 1.61 -23.83
CA GLU A 20 -20.04 1.32 -24.80
C GLU A 20 -19.79 -0.19 -25.01
N GLY A 21 -20.47 -1.09 -24.30
CA GLY A 21 -20.25 -2.54 -24.40
C GLY A 21 -18.88 -3.00 -23.86
N ARG A 22 -18.18 -2.17 -23.09
CA ARG A 22 -16.81 -2.43 -22.60
C ARG A 22 -16.77 -2.97 -21.17
N LEU A 23 -17.90 -3.01 -20.48
CA LEU A 23 -18.00 -3.55 -19.12
C LEU A 23 -17.96 -5.09 -19.18
N LEU A 24 -16.99 -5.71 -18.50
CA LEU A 24 -16.79 -7.17 -18.52
C LEU A 24 -17.56 -7.85 -17.38
N ARG A 25 -17.55 -7.25 -16.19
CA ARG A 25 -18.15 -7.82 -14.97
C ARG A 25 -18.40 -6.73 -13.92
N PRO A 26 -19.24 -7.00 -12.90
CA PRO A 26 -19.30 -6.16 -11.71
C PRO A 26 -17.93 -6.09 -11.00
N SER A 27 -17.67 -4.99 -10.29
CA SER A 27 -16.49 -4.87 -9.44
C SER A 27 -16.57 -5.84 -8.25
N SER A 28 -15.45 -6.50 -7.91
CA SER A 28 -15.31 -7.29 -6.68
C SER A 28 -15.32 -6.42 -5.41
N GLY A 29 -15.02 -5.13 -5.56
CA GLY A 29 -14.76 -4.22 -4.45
C GLY A 29 -13.36 -4.37 -3.83
N ASP A 30 -12.55 -5.33 -4.28
CA ASP A 30 -11.17 -5.51 -3.84
C ASP A 30 -10.20 -4.73 -4.73
N ASN A 31 -9.48 -3.78 -4.14
CA ASN A 31 -8.49 -2.96 -4.86
C ASN A 31 -7.16 -3.69 -5.13
N GLY A 32 -6.98 -4.88 -4.54
CA GLY A 32 -5.78 -5.70 -4.62
C GLY A 32 -5.92 -6.93 -5.50
N ASP A 33 -7.09 -7.24 -6.05
CA ASP A 33 -7.32 -8.49 -6.80
C ASP A 33 -6.81 -8.48 -8.26
N LEU A 34 -6.18 -7.37 -8.67
CA LEU A 34 -5.68 -7.12 -10.04
C LEU A 34 -6.74 -7.24 -11.13
N SER A 35 -8.02 -7.21 -10.78
CA SER A 35 -9.09 -7.32 -11.75
C SER A 35 -9.25 -6.01 -12.52
N LEU A 36 -9.35 -6.15 -13.84
CA LEU A 36 -10.00 -5.15 -14.68
C LEU A 36 -11.43 -5.61 -14.90
N ASN A 37 -12.39 -4.77 -14.53
CA ASN A 37 -13.80 -5.07 -14.74
C ASN A 37 -14.36 -4.47 -16.05
N PHE A 38 -13.50 -3.88 -16.88
CA PHE A 38 -13.84 -3.36 -18.21
C PHE A 38 -12.63 -3.45 -19.15
N VAL A 39 -12.87 -3.38 -20.46
CA VAL A 39 -11.82 -3.35 -21.50
C VAL A 39 -11.19 -1.95 -21.53
N PRO A 40 -9.92 -1.76 -21.09
CA PRO A 40 -9.26 -0.46 -21.13
C PRO A 40 -9.02 0.03 -22.57
N LYS A 41 -8.77 1.35 -22.72
CA LYS A 41 -8.33 1.89 -24.02
C LYS A 41 -6.85 1.64 -24.28
N MET A 42 -6.06 1.67 -23.20
CA MET A 42 -4.67 1.21 -23.21
C MET A 42 -4.68 -0.31 -23.32
N ASP A 43 -3.69 -0.86 -23.99
CA ASP A 43 -3.44 -2.30 -23.96
C ASP A 43 -3.36 -2.81 -22.50
N ALA A 44 -4.04 -3.93 -22.24
CA ALA A 44 -4.18 -4.45 -20.89
C ALA A 44 -2.85 -4.94 -20.32
N THR A 45 -1.96 -5.50 -21.15
CA THR A 45 -0.62 -5.95 -20.72
C THR A 45 0.22 -4.77 -20.26
N THR A 46 0.25 -3.72 -21.08
CA THR A 46 0.98 -2.48 -20.81
C THR A 46 0.48 -1.81 -19.52
N LEU A 47 -0.84 -1.82 -19.30
CA LEU A 47 -1.44 -1.27 -18.08
C LEU A 47 -1.01 -2.05 -16.83
N LEU A 48 -1.05 -3.38 -16.89
CA LEU A 48 -0.68 -4.25 -15.76
C LEU A 48 0.81 -4.16 -15.44
N GLU A 49 1.68 -4.14 -16.44
CA GLU A 49 3.12 -3.94 -16.27
C GLU A 49 3.45 -2.55 -15.70
N GLY A 50 2.78 -1.51 -16.20
CA GLY A 50 2.86 -0.16 -15.65
C GLY A 50 2.46 -0.12 -14.18
N TYR A 51 1.34 -0.76 -13.83
CA TYR A 51 0.86 -0.87 -12.46
C TYR A 51 1.86 -1.60 -11.55
N LYS A 52 2.42 -2.73 -11.99
CA LYS A 52 3.48 -3.44 -11.27
C LYS A 52 4.68 -2.54 -10.97
N ARG A 53 5.19 -1.83 -11.98
CA ARG A 53 6.32 -0.88 -11.81
C ARG A 53 6.00 0.22 -10.81
N VAL A 54 4.78 0.75 -10.82
CA VAL A 54 4.33 1.75 -9.84
C VAL A 54 4.34 1.17 -8.44
N LEU A 55 3.77 -0.03 -8.23
CA LEU A 55 3.75 -0.68 -6.92
C LEU A 55 5.17 -0.93 -6.38
N GLU A 56 6.06 -1.46 -7.21
CA GLU A 56 7.47 -1.69 -6.85
C GLU A 56 8.17 -0.39 -6.46
N ALA A 57 7.93 0.70 -7.20
CA ALA A 57 8.52 2.00 -6.90
C ALA A 57 7.99 2.58 -5.57
N VAL A 58 6.67 2.64 -5.38
CA VAL A 58 6.05 3.31 -4.22
C VAL A 58 6.17 2.52 -2.91
N TYR A 59 6.35 1.19 -2.99
CA TYR A 59 6.59 0.33 -1.83
C TYR A 59 8.05 -0.12 -1.69
N SER A 60 8.96 0.38 -2.55
CA SER A 60 10.39 0.24 -2.32
C SER A 60 10.75 0.77 -0.92
N THR A 61 11.65 0.08 -0.22
CA THR A 61 12.00 0.43 1.18
C THR A 61 12.37 1.90 1.30
N ARG A 62 13.19 2.43 0.39
CA ARG A 62 13.59 3.83 0.44
C ARG A 62 12.40 4.78 0.24
N ALA A 63 11.64 4.64 -0.85
CA ALA A 63 10.54 5.55 -1.14
C ALA A 63 9.44 5.49 -0.07
N TYR A 64 9.17 4.30 0.46
CA TYR A 64 8.17 4.11 1.50
C TYR A 64 8.56 4.83 2.80
N TYR A 65 9.80 4.65 3.28
CA TYR A 65 10.27 5.32 4.49
C TYR A 65 10.39 6.84 4.30
N GLU A 66 10.83 7.31 3.13
CA GLU A 66 10.82 8.74 2.79
C GLU A 66 9.41 9.32 2.87
N ARG A 67 8.39 8.59 2.40
CA ARG A 67 6.99 8.99 2.52
C ARG A 67 6.53 9.04 3.98
N ILE A 68 6.94 8.09 4.82
CA ILE A 68 6.65 8.14 6.26
C ILE A 68 7.25 9.41 6.88
N TYR A 69 8.49 9.77 6.54
CA TYR A 69 9.12 10.97 7.08
C TYR A 69 8.36 12.25 6.71
N ARG A 70 7.96 12.39 5.44
CA ARG A 70 7.15 13.53 5.00
C ARG A 70 5.82 13.59 5.73
N PHE A 71 5.14 12.44 5.84
CA PHE A 71 3.91 12.33 6.61
C PHE A 71 4.10 12.80 8.06
N LEU A 72 5.15 12.36 8.76
CA LEU A 72 5.39 12.76 10.15
C LEU A 72 5.74 14.25 10.30
N ASP A 73 6.38 14.86 9.31
CA ASP A 73 6.69 16.30 9.31
C ASP A 73 5.43 17.17 9.21
N GLU A 74 4.45 16.74 8.42
CA GLU A 74 3.19 17.46 8.19
C GLU A 74 2.09 17.08 9.18
N TYR A 75 2.09 15.83 9.66
CA TYR A 75 1.03 15.31 10.50
C TYR A 75 1.04 15.97 11.89
N ARG A 76 -0.14 16.43 12.29
CA ARG A 76 -0.41 17.01 13.62
C ARG A 76 -1.54 16.20 14.26
N PRO A 77 -1.22 15.21 15.13
CA PRO A 77 -2.26 14.40 15.75
C PRO A 77 -3.16 15.28 16.62
N ALA A 78 -4.45 15.33 16.29
CA ALA A 78 -5.45 16.10 17.02
C ALA A 78 -5.69 15.53 18.43
N ARG A 79 -5.53 14.21 18.60
CA ARG A 79 -5.60 13.49 19.88
C ARG A 79 -4.47 12.47 19.93
N ARG A 80 -3.93 12.23 21.12
CA ARG A 80 -2.99 11.11 21.33
C ARG A 80 -3.77 9.80 21.30
N SER A 81 -3.31 8.87 20.48
CA SER A 81 -3.77 7.48 20.51
C SER A 81 -3.54 6.89 21.91
N ARG A 82 -4.58 6.29 22.50
CA ARG A 82 -4.45 5.60 23.80
C ARG A 82 -3.70 4.30 23.55
N VAL A 83 -2.48 4.21 24.08
CA VAL A 83 -1.66 3.00 23.99
C VAL A 83 -2.25 1.95 24.91
N VAL A 84 -2.61 0.80 24.35
CA VAL A 84 -3.07 -0.38 25.09
C VAL A 84 -1.97 -1.46 25.13
N PHE A 85 -2.16 -2.48 25.97
CA PHE A 85 -1.17 -3.57 26.12
C PHE A 85 -0.82 -4.24 24.79
N CYS A 86 -1.82 -4.45 23.92
CA CYS A 86 -1.61 -5.01 22.59
C CYS A 86 -0.64 -4.18 21.73
N ASP A 87 -0.66 -2.86 21.85
CA ASP A 87 0.26 -1.97 21.11
C ASP A 87 1.70 -2.14 21.58
N LEU A 88 1.90 -2.32 22.89
CA LEU A 88 3.22 -2.57 23.46
C LEU A 88 3.79 -3.90 22.95
N VAL A 89 2.97 -4.95 22.95
CA VAL A 89 3.35 -6.26 22.39
C VAL A 89 3.66 -6.15 20.90
N ALA A 90 2.85 -5.41 20.14
CA ALA A 90 3.09 -5.16 18.71
C ALA A 90 4.40 -4.40 18.49
N PHE A 91 4.69 -3.41 19.32
CA PHE A 91 5.94 -2.65 19.26
C PHE A 91 7.17 -3.52 19.55
N LEU A 92 7.14 -4.34 20.61
CA LEU A 92 8.23 -5.27 20.92
C LEU A 92 8.45 -6.29 19.79
N LYS A 93 7.36 -6.84 19.23
CA LYS A 93 7.44 -7.68 18.03
C LYS A 93 8.05 -6.93 16.86
N SER A 94 7.74 -5.65 16.69
CA SER A 94 8.31 -4.83 15.62
C SER A 94 9.82 -4.63 15.79
N ILE A 95 10.31 -4.40 17.00
CA ILE A 95 11.75 -4.29 17.29
C ILE A 95 12.46 -5.58 16.87
N TRP A 96 11.91 -6.73 17.25
CA TRP A 96 12.50 -8.02 16.90
C TRP A 96 12.50 -8.26 15.38
N HIS A 97 11.35 -8.17 14.73
CA HIS A 97 11.19 -8.57 13.33
C HIS A 97 11.74 -7.53 12.35
N LEU A 98 11.60 -6.23 12.63
CA LEU A 98 12.03 -5.15 11.74
C LEU A 98 13.40 -4.58 12.14
N GLY A 99 13.65 -4.45 13.44
CA GLY A 99 14.87 -3.84 13.96
C GLY A 99 16.08 -4.79 14.05
N ILE A 100 15.86 -6.07 14.37
CA ILE A 100 16.94 -7.06 14.51
C ILE A 100 17.02 -7.93 13.27
N LEU A 101 15.94 -8.63 12.91
CA LEU A 101 15.92 -9.57 11.78
C LEU A 101 15.70 -8.91 10.41
N GLY A 102 15.23 -7.66 10.39
CA GLY A 102 14.77 -7.00 9.19
C GLY A 102 15.90 -6.54 8.26
N ARG A 103 15.77 -6.82 6.96
CA ARG A 103 16.69 -6.31 5.92
C ARG A 103 16.76 -4.78 5.88
N ALA A 104 15.65 -4.12 6.22
CA ALA A 104 15.51 -2.66 6.26
C ALA A 104 15.80 -2.05 7.65
N ARG A 105 16.51 -2.77 8.54
CA ARG A 105 16.77 -2.34 9.94
C ARG A 105 17.32 -0.92 10.08
N PHE A 106 18.19 -0.48 9.18
CA PHE A 106 18.74 0.88 9.20
C PHE A 106 17.65 1.95 9.00
N TYR A 107 16.72 1.71 8.07
CA TYR A 107 15.57 2.59 7.85
C TYR A 107 14.63 2.58 9.06
N TYR A 108 14.40 1.40 9.64
CA TYR A 108 13.58 1.23 10.84
C TYR A 108 14.15 2.00 12.04
N TRP A 109 15.42 1.79 12.38
CA TRP A 109 16.03 2.48 13.53
C TRP A 109 16.13 4.00 13.32
N LYS A 110 16.42 4.45 12.10
CA LYS A 110 16.35 5.88 11.76
C LYS A 110 14.95 6.45 11.96
N LEU A 111 13.92 5.70 11.61
CA LEU A 111 12.53 6.07 11.83
C LEU A 111 12.18 6.15 13.32
N ILE A 112 12.56 5.14 14.10
CA ILE A 112 12.32 5.12 15.55
C ILE A 112 13.01 6.30 16.23
N ALA A 113 14.31 6.51 15.97
CA ALA A 113 15.06 7.61 16.55
C ALA A 113 14.44 8.97 16.20
N ARG A 114 14.16 9.22 14.91
CA ARG A 114 13.55 10.48 14.47
C ARG A 114 12.16 10.69 15.07
N SER A 115 11.36 9.64 15.17
CA SER A 115 10.00 9.72 15.71
C SER A 115 10.00 10.01 17.22
N LEU A 116 10.92 9.39 17.98
CA LEU A 116 11.08 9.67 19.42
C LEU A 116 11.66 11.05 19.71
N LEU A 117 12.53 11.57 18.83
CA LEU A 117 13.16 12.87 19.03
C LEU A 117 12.26 14.03 18.59
N LYS A 118 11.65 13.94 17.40
CA LYS A 118 10.95 15.06 16.75
C LYS A 118 9.43 14.89 16.71
N HIS A 119 8.91 13.66 16.67
CA HIS A 119 7.49 13.38 16.43
C HIS A 119 6.84 12.54 17.53
N ARG A 120 7.17 12.82 18.80
CA ARG A 120 6.76 12.00 19.97
C ARG A 120 5.26 11.67 20.03
N ARG A 121 4.42 12.64 19.64
CA ARG A 121 2.95 12.46 19.65
C ARG A 121 2.45 11.54 18.52
N ALA A 122 3.21 11.41 17.44
CA ALA A 122 2.92 10.58 16.27
C ALA A 122 3.76 9.28 16.24
N PHE A 123 4.40 8.94 17.36
CA PHE A 123 5.27 7.78 17.45
C PHE A 123 4.54 6.45 17.23
N PRO A 124 3.35 6.20 17.84
CA PRO A 124 2.57 4.99 17.55
C PRO A 124 2.25 4.85 16.06
N GLU A 125 1.91 5.94 15.40
CA GLU A 125 1.60 5.99 13.98
C GLU A 125 2.84 5.66 13.14
N ALA A 126 4.03 6.15 13.52
CA ALA A 126 5.28 5.81 12.86
C ALA A 126 5.59 4.30 12.90
N VAL A 127 5.40 3.67 14.07
CA VAL A 127 5.59 2.21 14.24
C VAL A 127 4.57 1.44 13.39
N THR A 128 3.29 1.83 13.45
CA THR A 128 2.22 1.22 12.65
C THR A 128 2.52 1.30 11.15
N LEU A 129 2.96 2.46 10.66
CA LEU A 129 3.35 2.64 9.27
C LEU A 129 4.55 1.77 8.89
N ALA A 130 5.55 1.63 9.76
CA ALA A 130 6.69 0.74 9.51
C ALA A 130 6.25 -0.73 9.34
N VAL A 131 5.35 -1.20 10.22
CA VAL A 131 4.77 -2.57 10.15
C VAL A 131 3.93 -2.74 8.88
N LEU A 132 3.08 -1.76 8.54
CA LEU A 132 2.30 -1.76 7.30
C LEU A 132 3.18 -1.80 6.06
N GLY A 133 4.31 -1.08 6.06
CA GLY A 133 5.28 -1.11 4.95
C GLY A 133 5.80 -2.51 4.66
N VAL A 134 6.19 -3.25 5.70
CA VAL A 134 6.62 -4.64 5.56
C VAL A 134 5.48 -5.52 5.08
N HIS A 135 4.25 -5.30 5.55
CA HIS A 135 3.10 -6.04 5.06
C HIS A 135 2.86 -5.80 3.57
N PHE A 136 2.91 -4.56 3.10
CA PHE A 136 2.77 -4.24 1.67
C PHE A 136 3.88 -4.84 0.82
N GLN A 137 5.13 -4.82 1.29
CA GLN A 137 6.24 -5.47 0.59
C GLN A 137 6.06 -7.00 0.51
N LYS A 138 5.57 -7.63 1.58
CA LYS A 138 5.25 -9.05 1.59
C LYS A 138 4.10 -9.39 0.66
N ILE A 139 3.02 -8.61 0.68
CA ILE A 139 1.91 -8.76 -0.27
C ILE A 139 2.45 -8.67 -1.68
N LEU A 140 3.16 -7.59 -2.03
CA LEU A 140 3.68 -7.37 -3.38
C LEU A 140 4.58 -8.51 -3.85
N LYS A 141 5.44 -9.05 -2.98
CA LYS A 141 6.31 -10.18 -3.30
C LYS A 141 5.51 -11.48 -3.55
N ASN A 142 4.44 -11.68 -2.79
CA ASN A 142 3.60 -12.88 -2.90
C ASN A 142 2.48 -12.72 -3.92
N HIS A 143 2.28 -11.51 -4.45
CA HIS A 143 1.23 -11.21 -5.41
C HIS A 143 1.61 -11.78 -6.77
N ARG A 144 0.80 -12.71 -7.27
CA ARG A 144 0.98 -13.27 -8.60
C ARG A 144 0.25 -12.37 -9.58
N PHE A 145 1.00 -11.57 -10.33
CA PHE A 145 0.46 -10.88 -11.48
C PHE A 145 0.03 -11.94 -12.52
N PRO A 146 -1.20 -11.84 -13.07
CA PRO A 146 -1.62 -12.77 -14.11
C PRO A 146 -0.67 -12.66 -15.30
N ASN A 147 -0.21 -13.81 -15.82
CA ASN A 147 0.46 -13.86 -17.11
C ASN A 147 -0.59 -13.52 -18.17
N VAL A 148 -0.35 -12.50 -19.00
CA VAL A 148 -1.32 -12.11 -20.05
C VAL A 148 -1.14 -12.93 -21.34
N GLU A 149 -0.36 -14.01 -21.29
CA GLU A 149 -0.26 -15.01 -22.35
C GLU A 149 -1.24 -16.16 -22.07
N SER A 150 -2.45 -16.05 -22.61
CA SER A 150 -3.27 -17.15 -23.17
C SER A 150 -4.75 -16.80 -23.08
N GLU A 151 -5.24 -16.02 -24.03
CA GLU A 151 -6.63 -16.07 -24.50
C GLU A 151 -6.66 -15.30 -25.84
N SER A 152 -6.02 -15.95 -26.83
CA SER A 152 -6.19 -15.67 -28.26
C SER A 152 -7.14 -16.69 -28.84
#